data_AF-A0A411PCV0-F1
#
_entry.id   AF-A0A411PCV0-F1
#
_cell.length_a   1.000
_cell.length_b   1.000
_cell.length_c   1.000
_cell.angle_alpha   90.00
_cell.angle_beta   90.00
_cell.angle_gamma   90.00
#
_symmetry.space_group_name_H-M   'P 1'
#
loop_
_entity.id
_entity.type
_entity.pdbx_description
1 polymer ?
#
loop_
_entity_poly.entity_id
_entity_poly.type
_entity_poly.pdbx_seq_one_letter_code
_entity_poly.pdbx_strand_id
1 'polypeptide(L)'
;MSVYNSPVYSLSALKRPALFIALLTSLSALTGCSAMNIEPWVKPYERQNLADPIMKFSRHPVANMHVAHVLEGREASRGAEGTGGGGCGCN
;
A
#
# COMPACT_ATOMS: atom_id res chain seq x y z
N MET A 1 42.87 50.54 -13.35
CA MET A 1 41.59 50.15 -12.73
C MET A 1 41.42 48.64 -12.89
N SER A 2 41.96 47.84 -11.97
CA SER A 2 41.87 46.38 -11.97
C SER A 2 41.13 45.96 -10.71
N VAL A 3 39.80 45.87 -10.79
CA VAL A 3 38.92 45.47 -9.67
C VAL A 3 37.84 44.53 -10.20
N TYR A 4 38.21 43.36 -10.72
CA TYR A 4 37.27 42.27 -11.03
C TYR A 4 37.92 40.89 -10.88
N ASN A 5 38.76 40.70 -9.86
CA ASN A 5 39.20 39.35 -9.50
C ASN A 5 39.03 39.08 -8.00
N SER A 6 37.91 38.44 -7.64
CA SER A 6 37.64 37.95 -6.28
C SER A 6 37.27 36.45 -6.34
N PRO A 7 38.02 35.54 -5.70
CA PRO A 7 37.84 34.07 -5.82
C PRO A 7 36.49 33.54 -5.29
N VAL A 8 35.67 34.42 -4.72
CA VAL A 8 34.41 34.10 -4.03
C VAL A 8 33.27 33.78 -5.01
N TYR A 9 33.23 34.38 -6.20
CA TYR A 9 32.21 34.05 -7.23
C TYR A 9 32.47 32.68 -7.91
N SER A 10 33.71 32.20 -7.91
CA SER A 10 34.08 30.91 -8.52
C SER A 10 33.67 29.72 -7.64
N LEU A 11 33.87 29.83 -6.32
CA LEU A 11 33.52 28.77 -5.36
C LEU A 11 32.00 28.63 -5.14
N SER A 12 31.24 29.73 -5.28
CA SER A 12 29.78 29.73 -5.14
C SER A 12 29.07 29.25 -6.42
N ALA A 13 29.69 29.43 -7.59
CA ALA A 13 29.19 28.89 -8.86
C ALA A 13 29.31 27.36 -8.93
N LEU A 14 30.33 26.74 -8.32
CA LEU A 14 30.53 25.28 -8.29
C LEU A 14 29.56 24.55 -7.34
N LYS A 15 29.06 25.23 -6.30
CA LYS A 15 28.07 24.68 -5.35
C LYS A 15 26.67 24.53 -5.95
N ARG A 16 26.33 25.36 -6.95
CA ARG A 16 25.03 25.33 -7.65
C ARG A 16 24.82 24.04 -8.44
N PRO A 17 25.72 23.59 -9.35
CA PRO A 17 25.54 22.35 -10.09
C PRO A 17 25.66 21.13 -9.17
N ALA A 18 26.51 21.16 -8.14
CA ALA A 18 26.62 20.08 -7.16
C ALA A 18 25.30 19.83 -6.41
N LEU A 19 24.58 20.90 -6.05
CA LEU A 19 23.27 20.80 -5.39
C LEU A 19 22.20 20.25 -6.34
N PHE A 20 22.23 20.64 -7.62
CA PHE A 20 21.36 20.05 -8.64
C PHE A 20 21.64 18.57 -8.88
N ILE A 21 22.90 18.16 -8.95
CA ILE A 21 23.30 16.75 -9.12
C ILE A 21 22.87 15.92 -7.91
N ALA A 22 23.03 16.44 -6.69
CA ALA A 22 22.57 15.78 -5.46
C ALA A 22 21.03 15.63 -5.42
N LEU A 23 20.29 16.63 -5.91
CA LEU A 23 18.83 16.58 -6.00
C LEU A 23 18.35 15.59 -7.07
N LEU A 24 19.01 15.54 -8.22
CA LEU A 24 18.70 14.60 -9.30
C LEU A 24 18.95 13.14 -8.88
N THR A 25 20.09 12.88 -8.21
CA THR A 25 20.43 11.55 -7.70
C THR A 25 19.49 11.09 -6.59
N SER A 26 19.04 12.00 -5.70
CA SER A 26 18.05 11.64 -4.68
C SER A 26 16.69 11.31 -5.28
N LEU A 27 16.21 12.07 -6.27
CA LEU A 27 14.94 11.79 -6.95
C LEU A 27 14.95 10.45 -7.71
N SER A 28 16.06 10.09 -8.34
CA SER A 28 16.19 8.80 -9.04
C SER A 28 16.19 7.60 -8.09
N ALA A 29 16.54 7.76 -6.82
CA ALA A 29 16.52 6.67 -5.85
C ALA A 29 15.09 6.24 -5.45
N LEU A 30 14.07 7.08 -5.67
CA LEU A 30 12.68 6.78 -5.31
C LEU A 30 11.95 5.91 -6.34
N THR A 31 12.48 5.73 -7.56
CA THR A 31 11.78 5.01 -8.65
C THR A 31 12.12 3.51 -8.75
N GLY A 32 12.89 2.97 -7.81
CA GLY A 32 13.47 1.63 -7.91
C GLY A 32 12.47 0.47 -8.02
N CYS A 33 11.28 0.56 -7.39
CA CYS A 33 10.34 -0.57 -7.35
C CYS A 33 9.39 -0.65 -8.56
N SER A 34 9.09 0.47 -9.22
CA SER A 34 8.18 0.49 -10.39
C SER A 34 8.93 0.41 -11.72
N ALA A 35 10.20 0.81 -11.77
CA ALA A 35 11.04 0.73 -12.96
C ALA A 35 11.61 -0.67 -13.20
N MET A 36 11.56 -1.54 -12.19
CA MET A 36 11.84 -2.95 -12.36
C MET A 36 10.68 -3.59 -13.14
N ASN A 37 10.92 -3.86 -14.43
CA ASN A 37 10.01 -4.58 -15.32
C ASN A 37 9.95 -6.08 -14.94
N ILE A 38 9.70 -6.36 -13.67
CA ILE A 38 9.29 -7.66 -13.16
C ILE A 38 7.78 -7.70 -13.32
N GLU A 39 7.28 -8.72 -13.98
CA GLU A 39 5.86 -9.03 -14.06
C GLU A 39 5.53 -9.92 -12.85
N PRO A 40 5.05 -9.38 -11.71
CA PRO A 40 4.83 -10.16 -10.50
C PRO A 40 3.65 -11.15 -10.62
N TRP A 41 2.95 -11.17 -11.75
CA TRP A 41 1.73 -11.95 -11.95
C TRP A 41 2.00 -13.25 -12.69
N VAL A 42 1.36 -14.33 -12.21
CA VAL A 42 1.31 -15.61 -12.89
C VAL A 42 0.16 -15.59 -13.91
N LYS A 43 0.25 -16.40 -14.98
CA LYS A 43 -0.80 -16.47 -16.01
C LYS A 43 -2.14 -16.85 -15.37
N PRO A 44 -3.29 -16.38 -15.90
CA PRO A 44 -4.59 -16.56 -15.25
C PRO A 44 -4.93 -18.00 -14.84
N TYR A 45 -4.51 -18.98 -15.64
CA TYR A 45 -4.73 -20.40 -15.41
C TYR A 45 -3.72 -21.06 -14.46
N GLU A 46 -2.65 -20.40 -14.07
CA GLU A 46 -1.68 -20.90 -13.08
C GLU A 46 -1.96 -20.34 -11.68
N ARG A 47 -2.86 -19.34 -11.56
CA ARG A 47 -3.21 -18.71 -10.26
C ARG A 47 -3.73 -19.71 -9.22
N GLN A 48 -4.31 -20.82 -9.66
CA GLN A 48 -4.75 -21.89 -8.77
C GLN A 48 -3.61 -22.54 -7.96
N ASN A 49 -2.38 -22.50 -8.46
CA ASN A 49 -1.22 -23.05 -7.75
C ASN A 49 -0.73 -22.13 -6.63
N LEU A 50 -1.10 -20.85 -6.67
CA LEU A 50 -0.78 -19.86 -5.64
C LEU A 50 -1.84 -19.83 -4.52
N ALA A 51 -3.05 -20.33 -4.80
CA ALA A 51 -4.14 -20.36 -3.84
C ALA A 51 -4.00 -21.56 -2.89
N ASP A 52 -3.44 -21.33 -1.70
CA ASP A 52 -3.37 -22.37 -0.67
C ASP A 52 -4.77 -22.77 -0.16
N PRO A 53 -4.98 -24.01 0.29
CA PRO A 53 -6.25 -24.46 0.88
C PRO A 53 -6.71 -23.64 2.10
N ILE A 54 -5.79 -22.91 2.75
CA ILE A 54 -6.09 -22.00 3.86
C ILE A 54 -6.79 -20.70 3.40
N MET A 55 -6.58 -20.28 2.15
CA MET A 55 -7.21 -19.08 1.57
C MET A 55 -8.67 -19.32 1.16
N LYS A 56 -9.18 -20.55 1.30
CA LYS A 56 -10.58 -20.87 1.02
C LYS A 56 -11.49 -20.09 1.95
N PHE A 57 -12.37 -19.28 1.37
CA PHE A 57 -13.49 -18.67 2.08
C PHE A 57 -14.29 -19.77 2.78
N SER A 58 -14.53 -19.61 4.08
CA SER A 58 -15.30 -20.55 4.90
C SER A 58 -14.76 -21.98 4.96
N ARG A 59 -13.44 -22.15 5.14
CA ARG A 59 -12.78 -23.47 5.33
C ARG A 59 -13.48 -24.35 6.37
N HIS A 60 -14.01 -23.74 7.44
CA HIS A 60 -14.73 -24.41 8.51
C HIS A 60 -16.12 -23.80 8.65
N PRO A 61 -17.15 -24.33 7.96
CA PRO A 61 -18.47 -23.72 7.93
C PRO A 61 -19.09 -23.57 9.33
N VAL A 62 -18.92 -24.57 10.21
CA VAL A 62 -19.43 -24.52 11.58
C VAL A 62 -18.79 -23.38 12.39
N ALA A 63 -17.46 -23.22 12.29
CA ALA A 63 -16.77 -22.13 12.97
C ALA A 63 -17.15 -20.76 12.39
N ASN A 64 -17.33 -20.68 11.07
CA ASN A 64 -17.75 -19.46 10.40
C ASN A 64 -19.16 -19.03 10.82
N MET A 65 -20.10 -19.99 10.93
CA MET A 65 -21.45 -19.72 11.45
C MET A 65 -21.44 -19.30 12.92
N HIS A 66 -20.56 -19.89 13.74
CA HIS A 66 -20.41 -19.47 15.13
C HIS A 66 -19.94 -18.01 15.24
N VAL A 67 -18.93 -17.63 14.46
CA VAL A 67 -18.44 -16.25 14.41
C VAL A 67 -19.53 -15.30 13.89
N ALA A 68 -20.24 -15.69 12.83
CA ALA A 68 -21.35 -14.92 12.29
C ALA A 68 -22.44 -14.66 13.34
N HIS A 69 -22.84 -15.69 14.10
CA HIS A 69 -23.84 -15.55 15.17
C HIS A 69 -23.39 -14.59 16.28
N VAL A 70 -22.12 -14.63 16.68
CA VAL A 70 -21.58 -13.69 17.68
C VAL A 70 -21.58 -12.26 17.13
N LEU A 71 -21.20 -12.07 15.87
CA LEU A 71 -21.21 -10.77 15.22
C LEU A 71 -22.63 -10.23 15.04
N GLU A 72 -23.59 -11.07 14.65
CA GLU A 72 -25.01 -10.71 14.61
C GLU A 72 -25.48 -10.15 15.96
N GLY A 73 -25.20 -10.83 17.07
CA GLY A 73 -25.59 -10.35 18.40
C GLY A 73 -24.92 -9.03 18.80
N ARG A 74 -23.64 -8.83 18.44
CA ARG A 74 -22.88 -7.62 18.80
C ARG A 74 -23.23 -6.42 17.91
N GLU A 75 -23.51 -6.68 16.65
CA GLU A 75 -23.71 -5.67 15.61
C GLU A 75 -25.19 -5.49 15.24
N ALA A 76 -26.12 -6.23 15.86
CA ALA A 76 -27.57 -6.09 15.65
C ALA A 76 -28.06 -4.64 15.77
N SER A 77 -27.46 -3.84 16.65
CA SER A 77 -27.81 -2.41 16.78
C SER A 77 -27.49 -1.58 15.53
N ARG A 78 -26.53 -1.99 14.70
CA ARG A 78 -26.06 -1.32 13.49
C ARG A 78 -26.63 -1.92 12.20
N GLY A 79 -27.43 -2.98 12.31
CA GLY A 79 -27.83 -3.82 11.19
C GLY A 79 -27.03 -5.11 11.21
N ALA A 80 -27.68 -6.27 11.38
CA ALA A 80 -27.02 -7.57 11.17
C ALA A 80 -27.33 -8.07 9.75
N GLU A 81 -26.62 -9.10 9.31
CA GLU A 81 -26.86 -9.72 8.01
C GLU A 81 -28.28 -10.33 7.98
N GLY A 82 -29.15 -9.82 7.10
CA GLY A 82 -30.53 -10.27 6.94
C GLY A 82 -31.59 -9.51 7.77
N THR A 83 -32.78 -10.10 7.90
CA THR A 83 -33.95 -9.44 8.53
C THR A 83 -33.91 -9.41 10.06
N GLY A 84 -32.94 -10.09 10.68
CA GLY A 84 -32.85 -10.30 12.12
C GLY A 84 -32.00 -9.28 12.88
N GLY A 85 -31.40 -8.32 12.19
CA GLY A 85 -30.49 -7.37 12.81
C GLY A 85 -30.82 -5.94 12.47
N GLY A 86 -31.33 -5.21 13.44
CA GLY A 86 -31.48 -3.77 13.31
C GLY A 86 -32.13 -3.17 14.54
N GLY A 87 -31.32 -2.72 15.50
CA GLY A 87 -31.75 -1.78 16.55
C GLY A 87 -32.77 -2.33 17.55
N CYS A 88 -32.70 -1.82 18.79
CA CYS A 88 -33.53 -2.11 19.98
C CYS A 88 -33.87 -3.58 20.34
N GLY A 89 -33.46 -4.59 19.58
CA GLY A 89 -33.56 -6.01 19.93
C GLY A 89 -34.96 -6.61 19.84
N CYS A 90 -35.90 -6.01 19.11
CA CYS A 90 -37.25 -6.55 18.96
C CYS A 90 -37.34 -7.45 17.72
N ASN A 91 -37.04 -8.74 17.87
CA ASN A 91 -37.69 -9.81 17.09
C ASN A 91 -38.66 -10.54 18.02
#